data_AF-A0A453MJ56-F1
#
_entry.id   AF-A0A453MJ56-F1
#
_cell.length_a   1.000
_cell.length_b   1.000
_cell.length_c   1.000
_cell.angle_alpha   90.00
_cell.angle_beta   90.00
_cell.angle_gamma   90.00
#
_symmetry.space_group_name_H-M   'P 1'
#
loop_
_entity.id
_entity.type
_entity.pdbx_description
1 polymer ?
#
loop_
_entity_poly.entity_id
_entity_poly.type
_entity_poly.pdbx_seq_one_letter_code
_entity_poly.pdbx_strand_id
1 'polypeptide(L)'
;YYSHNNDYLEICRCYKSIYEIPSIKEDPAKWTPILRKICWFLVLAPHDPMQSSLLNATLEDKNLSEIPNFRLLLKQVVTMEVIQWTKLWEFFKDEYENEKNLLGGALGTKAAEDLKLRIIEHNILVVSKYYSRITLKRLADLLCLSLQGGREAYLGHGELKGPDCEDRQTDGDRVLPDSPGQQRGA
;
A
#
# COMPACT_ATOMS: atom_id res chain seq x y z
N TYR A 1 2.53 10.11 27.94
CA TYR A 1 1.21 10.71 27.64
C TYR A 1 1.04 11.06 26.13
N TYR A 2 1.60 10.27 25.20
CA TYR A 2 1.36 10.37 23.74
C TYR A 2 1.43 9.00 23.03
N SER A 3 1.14 7.91 23.75
CA SER A 3 1.50 6.57 23.26
C SER A 3 0.43 5.86 22.44
N HIS A 4 -0.74 6.46 22.19
CA HIS A 4 -1.81 5.85 21.40
C HIS A 4 -2.45 6.89 20.47
N ASN A 5 -1.91 7.01 19.26
CA ASN A 5 -2.65 7.12 18.00
C ASN A 5 -1.66 7.46 16.88
N ASN A 6 -1.89 6.93 15.69
CA ASN A 6 -1.14 7.09 14.44
C ASN A 6 -1.04 8.56 13.97
N ASP A 7 -0.60 9.49 14.80
CA ASP A 7 -0.44 10.89 14.46
C ASP A 7 0.94 11.13 13.85
N TYR A 8 1.14 10.49 12.69
CA TYR A 8 2.37 10.59 11.91
C TYR A 8 2.73 12.04 11.58
N LEU A 9 1.73 12.91 11.44
CA LEU A 9 1.93 14.35 11.20
C LEU A 9 2.54 15.04 12.41
N GLU A 10 2.03 14.79 13.61
CA GLU A 10 2.60 15.42 14.80
C GLU A 10 4.04 14.93 15.06
N ILE A 11 4.30 13.64 14.80
CA ILE A 11 5.66 13.10 14.84
C ILE A 11 6.55 13.78 13.78
N CYS A 12 6.05 13.94 12.55
CA CYS A 12 6.76 14.65 11.48
C CYS A 12 7.09 16.10 11.88
N ARG A 13 6.17 16.81 12.55
CA ARG A 13 6.38 18.18 13.02
C ARG A 13 7.46 18.24 14.09
N CYS A 14 7.48 17.28 15.02
CA CYS A 14 8.55 17.16 16.01
C CYS A 14 9.91 17.00 15.33
N TYR A 15 10.03 16.08 14.35
CA TYR A 15 11.28 15.91 13.61
C TYR A 15 11.67 17.12 12.77
N LYS A 16 10.71 17.84 12.19
CA LYS A 16 10.98 19.12 11.50
C LYS A 16 11.55 20.17 12.45
N SER A 17 10.99 20.31 13.66
CA SER A 17 11.53 21.22 14.66
C SER A 17 12.97 20.86 15.06
N ILE A 18 13.27 19.56 15.17
CA ILE A 18 14.65 19.08 15.43
C ILE A 18 15.55 19.40 14.22
N TYR A 19 15.08 19.15 13.01
CA TYR A 19 15.80 19.46 11.79
C TYR A 19 16.10 20.96 11.64
N GLU A 20 15.27 21.84 12.21
CA GLU A 20 15.49 23.29 12.16
C GLU A 20 16.62 23.80 13.06
N ILE A 21 17.09 22.98 14.01
CA ILE A 21 18.15 23.34 14.95
C ILE A 21 19.47 23.60 14.19
N PRO A 22 20.15 24.74 14.40
CA PRO A 22 21.37 25.11 13.66
C PRO A 22 22.47 24.05 13.73
N SER A 23 22.74 23.52 14.92
CA SER A 23 23.78 22.50 15.15
C SER A 23 23.52 21.17 14.46
N ILE A 24 22.28 20.93 14.01
CA ILE A 24 21.88 19.74 13.25
C ILE A 24 21.99 20.04 11.75
N LYS A 25 21.53 21.21 11.29
CA LYS A 25 21.61 21.62 9.88
C LYS A 25 23.03 21.71 9.34
N GLU A 26 23.99 22.04 10.19
CA GLU A 26 25.40 22.17 9.82
C GLU A 26 26.09 20.81 9.57
N ASP A 27 25.53 19.71 10.07
CA ASP A 27 26.19 18.39 10.09
C ASP A 27 25.38 17.34 9.30
N PRO A 28 25.85 16.95 8.09
CA PRO A 28 25.20 15.93 7.26
C PRO A 28 24.95 14.60 7.96
N ALA A 29 25.83 14.18 8.86
CA ALA A 29 25.65 12.92 9.57
C ALA A 29 24.44 12.96 10.52
N LYS A 30 24.08 14.15 11.01
CA LYS A 30 22.96 14.35 11.94
C LYS A 30 21.65 14.62 11.22
N TRP A 31 21.65 15.52 10.24
CA TRP A 31 20.40 15.89 9.58
C TRP A 31 19.89 14.83 8.60
N THR A 32 20.76 14.02 8.00
CA THR A 32 20.36 12.96 7.04
C THR A 32 19.35 11.97 7.63
N PRO A 33 19.60 11.30 8.77
CA PRO A 33 18.63 10.38 9.36
C PRO A 33 17.33 11.08 9.77
N ILE A 34 17.41 12.35 10.20
CA ILE A 34 16.22 13.13 10.58
C ILE A 34 15.36 13.44 9.34
N LEU A 35 15.98 13.87 8.24
CA LEU A 35 15.27 14.18 7.00
C LEU A 35 14.62 12.93 6.41
N ARG A 36 15.28 11.77 6.50
CA ARG A 36 14.69 10.47 6.15
C ARG A 36 13.44 10.16 6.97
N LYS A 37 13.48 10.36 8.30
CA LYS A 37 12.30 10.19 9.17
C LYS A 37 11.15 11.10 8.76
N ILE A 38 11.44 12.38 8.49
CA ILE A 38 10.44 13.34 8.00
C ILE A 38 9.78 12.80 6.73
N CYS A 39 10.57 12.32 5.76
CA CYS A 39 10.03 11.75 4.52
C CYS A 39 9.11 10.56 4.78
N TRP A 40 9.53 9.61 5.63
CA TRP A 40 8.71 8.44 5.97
C TRP A 40 7.38 8.83 6.62
N PHE A 41 7.44 9.68 7.65
CA PHE A 41 6.22 10.07 8.37
C PHE A 41 5.26 10.90 7.51
N LEU A 42 5.77 11.68 6.55
CA LEU A 42 4.93 12.38 5.57
C LEU A 42 4.16 11.44 4.65
N VAL A 43 4.78 10.32 4.25
CA VAL A 43 4.14 9.35 3.36
C VAL A 43 3.17 8.44 4.13
N LEU A 44 3.45 8.17 5.42
CA LEU A 44 2.56 7.40 6.30
C LEU A 44 1.33 8.20 6.74
N ALA A 45 1.46 9.53 6.81
CA ALA A 45 0.37 10.42 7.19
C ALA A 45 -0.81 10.34 6.20
N PRO A 46 -2.06 10.39 6.70
CA PRO A 46 -3.23 10.50 5.84
C PRO A 46 -3.18 11.76 4.97
N HIS A 47 -3.82 11.71 3.81
CA HIS A 47 -3.86 12.86 2.91
C HIS A 47 -4.74 13.97 3.51
N ASP A 48 -4.11 15.06 3.94
CA ASP A 48 -4.77 16.26 4.43
C ASP A 48 -4.05 17.52 3.90
N PRO A 49 -4.69 18.71 3.97
CA PRO A 49 -4.08 19.95 3.52
C PRO A 49 -2.72 20.26 4.18
N MET A 50 -2.56 19.92 5.47
CA MET A 50 -1.31 20.10 6.20
C MET A 50 -0.23 19.17 5.68
N GLN A 51 -0.53 17.88 5.50
CA GLN A 51 0.39 16.91 4.88
C GLN A 51 0.87 17.41 3.52
N SER A 52 -0.05 17.86 2.66
CA SER A 52 0.29 18.38 1.34
C SER A 52 1.19 19.62 1.41
N SER A 53 0.92 20.54 2.33
CA SER A 53 1.77 21.71 2.55
C SER A 53 3.17 21.32 3.02
N LEU A 54 3.28 20.40 3.98
CA LEU A 54 4.56 19.95 4.51
C LEU A 54 5.35 19.13 3.49
N LEU A 55 4.67 18.36 2.65
CA LEU A 55 5.29 17.59 1.59
C LEU A 55 5.92 18.53 0.53
N ASN A 56 5.16 19.50 0.03
CA ASN A 56 5.67 20.48 -0.93
C ASN A 56 6.85 21.28 -0.35
N ALA A 57 6.74 21.76 0.90
CA ALA A 57 7.84 22.44 1.58
C ALA A 57 9.10 21.55 1.74
N THR A 58 8.92 20.25 1.92
CA THR A 58 10.05 19.30 2.03
C THR A 58 10.66 19.00 0.66
N LEU A 59 9.88 19.00 -0.42
CA LEU A 59 10.38 18.85 -1.80
C LEU A 59 11.23 20.03 -2.28
N GLU A 60 11.03 21.21 -1.70
CA GLU A 60 11.84 22.42 -1.95
C GLU A 60 13.16 22.43 -1.18
N ASP A 61 13.35 21.53 -0.21
CA ASP A 61 14.58 21.45 0.57
C ASP A 61 15.75 21.00 -0.30
N LYS A 62 16.83 21.79 -0.31
CA LYS A 62 18.05 21.51 -1.07
C LYS A 62 18.74 20.24 -0.59
N ASN A 63 18.70 19.95 0.71
CA ASN A 63 19.35 18.78 1.31
C ASN A 63 18.72 17.46 0.82
N LEU A 64 17.51 17.52 0.26
CA LEU A 64 16.85 16.37 -0.36
C LEU A 64 17.60 15.87 -1.62
N SER A 65 18.54 16.65 -2.19
CA SER A 65 19.41 16.18 -3.27
C SER A 65 20.37 15.07 -2.83
N GLU A 66 20.76 15.05 -1.55
CA GLU A 66 21.66 14.04 -1.00
C GLU A 66 20.96 12.70 -0.77
N ILE A 67 19.62 12.69 -0.70
CA ILE A 67 18.80 11.49 -0.54
C ILE A 67 17.82 11.31 -1.72
N PRO A 68 18.33 11.04 -2.95
CA PRO A 68 17.54 11.06 -4.18
C PRO A 68 16.40 10.03 -4.17
N ASN A 69 16.57 8.89 -3.50
CA ASN A 69 15.52 7.87 -3.36
C ASN A 69 14.30 8.42 -2.62
N PHE A 70 14.50 9.15 -1.51
CA PHE A 70 13.42 9.75 -0.75
C PHE A 70 12.76 10.92 -1.49
N ARG A 71 13.55 11.68 -2.27
CA ARG A 71 13.00 12.69 -3.19
C ARG A 71 12.06 12.05 -4.20
N LEU A 72 12.43 10.91 -4.77
CA LEU A 72 11.59 10.17 -5.72
C LEU A 72 10.29 9.71 -5.03
N LEU A 73 10.39 9.14 -3.83
CA LEU A 73 9.24 8.70 -3.04
C LEU A 73 8.24 9.84 -2.82
N LEU A 74 8.71 10.99 -2.32
CA LEU A 74 7.86 12.15 -2.08
C LEU A 74 7.23 12.67 -3.39
N LYS A 75 7.99 12.68 -4.48
CA LYS A 75 7.47 13.08 -5.79
C LYS A 75 6.35 12.16 -6.27
N GLN A 76 6.50 10.84 -6.12
CA GLN A 76 5.46 9.88 -6.53
C GLN A 76 4.13 10.10 -5.81
N VAL A 77 4.19 10.46 -4.52
CA VAL A 77 2.99 10.72 -3.70
C VAL A 77 2.36 12.08 -4.03
N VAL A 78 3.14 13.06 -4.51
CA VAL A 78 2.61 14.35 -4.96
C VAL A 78 2.09 14.29 -6.40
N THR A 79 2.74 13.52 -7.27
CA THR A 79 2.29 13.39 -8.64
C THR A 79 0.99 12.60 -8.68
N MET A 80 0.05 13.08 -9.47
CA MET A 80 -1.27 12.45 -9.64
C MET A 80 -1.15 11.27 -10.62
N GLU A 81 -0.24 10.34 -10.32
CA GLU A 81 0.08 9.17 -11.11
C GLU A 81 -0.14 7.91 -10.29
N VAL A 82 -0.56 6.83 -10.96
CA VAL A 82 -0.82 5.54 -10.28
C VAL A 82 0.51 4.91 -9.85
N ILE A 83 0.60 4.57 -8.57
CA ILE A 83 1.78 3.95 -7.97
C ILE A 83 1.59 2.43 -7.92
N GLN A 84 2.56 1.67 -8.42
CA GLN A 84 2.56 0.21 -8.31
C GLN A 84 3.19 -0.22 -6.99
N TRP A 85 2.38 -0.70 -6.04
CA TRP A 85 2.82 -1.08 -4.70
C TRP A 85 3.99 -2.06 -4.70
N THR A 86 3.94 -3.11 -5.52
CA THR A 86 4.99 -4.15 -5.57
C THR A 86 6.35 -3.57 -5.91
N LYS A 87 6.43 -2.76 -6.97
CA LYS A 87 7.67 -2.10 -7.40
C LYS A 87 8.18 -1.10 -6.37
N LEU A 88 7.29 -0.31 -5.77
CA LEU A 88 7.66 0.64 -4.73
C LEU A 88 8.21 -0.10 -3.51
N TRP A 89 7.52 -1.15 -3.06
CA TRP A 89 7.92 -1.92 -1.89
C TRP A 89 9.25 -2.64 -2.12
N GLU A 90 9.44 -3.30 -3.27
CA GLU A 90 10.72 -3.95 -3.62
C GLU A 90 11.89 -2.96 -3.62
N PHE A 91 11.67 -1.72 -4.08
CA PHE A 91 12.73 -0.70 -4.12
C PHE A 91 13.05 -0.11 -2.73
N PHE A 92 12.05 0.05 -1.86
CA PHE A 92 12.22 0.70 -0.56
C PHE A 92 12.30 -0.25 0.65
N LYS A 93 12.10 -1.56 0.46
CA LYS A 93 12.06 -2.54 1.55
C LYS A 93 13.34 -2.52 2.39
N ASP A 94 14.51 -2.56 1.75
CA ASP A 94 15.80 -2.55 2.45
C ASP A 94 16.01 -1.24 3.24
N GLU A 95 15.62 -0.11 2.64
CA GLU A 95 15.67 1.20 3.29
C GLU A 95 14.71 1.30 4.48
N TYR A 96 13.52 0.72 4.37
CA TYR A 96 12.53 0.64 5.43
C TYR A 96 13.01 -0.26 6.59
N GLU A 97 13.61 -1.41 6.28
CA GLU A 97 14.14 -2.32 7.30
C GLU A 97 15.37 -1.73 8.01
N ASN A 98 16.20 -0.96 7.30
CA ASN A 98 17.35 -0.28 7.88
C ASN A 98 16.94 0.86 8.84
N GLU A 99 15.74 1.38 8.69
CA GLU A 99 15.20 2.50 9.48
C GLU A 99 15.16 2.19 10.99
N LYS A 100 15.11 0.91 11.38
CA LYS A 100 15.19 0.44 12.77
C LYS A 100 16.56 0.71 13.43
N ASN A 101 17.61 0.83 12.63
CA ASN A 101 18.98 1.07 13.09
C ASN A 101 19.29 2.57 13.20
N LEU A 102 18.39 3.43 12.72
CA LEU A 102 18.57 4.88 12.69
C LEU A 102 17.95 5.56 13.92
N LEU A 103 18.28 6.84 14.09
CA LEU A 103 17.74 7.71 15.14
C LEU A 103 16.21 7.63 15.17
N GLY A 104 15.63 7.36 16.35
CA GLY A 104 14.18 7.22 16.52
C GLY A 104 13.65 5.81 16.33
N GLY A 105 14.50 4.82 16.01
CA GLY A 105 14.12 3.40 15.94
C GLY A 105 13.14 3.07 14.81
N ALA A 106 12.46 1.92 14.90
CA ALA A 106 11.53 1.51 13.85
C ALA A 106 10.32 2.48 13.73
N LEU A 107 9.77 2.61 12.51
CA LEU A 107 8.62 3.50 12.21
C LEU A 107 7.31 3.08 12.90
N GLY A 108 7.26 1.86 13.44
CA GLY A 108 6.09 1.26 14.07
C GLY A 108 5.77 -0.10 13.46
N THR A 109 5.12 -0.96 14.23
CA THR A 109 4.77 -2.33 13.78
C THR A 109 3.74 -2.34 12.65
N LYS A 110 2.90 -1.30 12.56
CA LYS A 110 1.86 -1.14 11.53
C LYS A 110 2.26 -0.25 10.36
N ALA A 111 3.42 0.39 10.40
CA ALA A 111 3.79 1.39 9.41
C ALA A 111 3.86 0.82 7.97
N ALA A 112 4.23 -0.44 7.77
CA ALA A 112 4.20 -1.06 6.44
C ALA A 112 2.78 -1.25 5.90
N GLU A 113 1.83 -1.62 6.77
CA GLU A 113 0.41 -1.77 6.41
C GLU A 113 -0.22 -0.40 6.13
N ASP A 114 0.09 0.58 6.98
CA ASP A 114 -0.36 1.96 6.82
C ASP A 114 0.19 2.57 5.53
N LEU A 115 1.47 2.32 5.19
CA LEU A 115 2.07 2.75 3.93
C LEU A 115 1.30 2.17 2.73
N LYS A 116 1.03 0.87 2.75
CA LYS A 116 0.25 0.21 1.69
C LYS A 116 -1.15 0.84 1.56
N LEU A 117 -1.79 1.12 2.69
CA LEU A 117 -3.09 1.78 2.71
C LEU A 117 -3.03 3.19 2.08
N ARG A 118 -2.00 3.99 2.39
CA ARG A 118 -1.83 5.32 1.78
C ARG A 118 -1.64 5.26 0.27
N ILE A 119 -0.89 4.27 -0.22
CA ILE A 119 -0.73 4.06 -1.67
C ILE A 119 -2.06 3.67 -2.34
N ILE A 120 -2.87 2.83 -1.68
CA ILE A 120 -4.20 2.47 -2.18
C ILE A 120 -5.10 3.70 -2.25
N GLU A 121 -5.17 4.51 -1.19
CA GLU A 121 -5.95 5.74 -1.17
C GLU A 121 -5.51 6.72 -2.26
N HIS A 122 -4.20 6.93 -2.42
CA HIS A 122 -3.64 7.76 -3.49
C HIS A 122 -4.09 7.27 -4.86
N ASN A 123 -3.99 5.96 -5.13
CA ASN A 123 -4.41 5.39 -6.40
C ASN A 123 -5.92 5.55 -6.64
N ILE A 124 -6.76 5.46 -5.60
CA ILE A 124 -8.19 5.74 -5.68
C ILE A 124 -8.42 7.21 -6.09
N LEU A 125 -7.72 8.15 -5.47
CA LEU A 125 -7.82 9.58 -5.80
C LEU A 125 -7.42 9.86 -7.25
N VAL A 126 -6.30 9.27 -7.70
CA VAL A 126 -5.83 9.38 -9.09
C VAL A 126 -6.88 8.82 -10.04
N VAL A 127 -7.38 7.61 -9.80
CA VAL A 127 -8.40 7.01 -10.67
C VAL A 127 -9.68 7.85 -10.70
N SER A 128 -10.14 8.33 -9.55
CA SER A 128 -11.32 9.20 -9.46
C SER A 128 -11.18 10.51 -10.22
N LYS A 129 -9.94 11.02 -10.37
CA LYS A 129 -9.67 12.27 -11.08
C LYS A 129 -9.68 12.11 -12.60
N TYR A 130 -9.17 10.99 -13.11
CA TYR A 130 -8.96 10.80 -14.54
C TYR A 130 -9.98 9.88 -15.22
N TYR A 131 -10.67 9.01 -14.47
CA TYR A 131 -11.62 8.04 -15.02
C TYR A 131 -13.05 8.38 -14.59
N SER A 132 -13.93 8.57 -15.58
CA SER A 132 -15.38 8.70 -15.33
C SER A 132 -16.06 7.34 -15.14
N ARG A 133 -15.52 6.29 -15.77
CA ARG A 133 -15.98 4.89 -15.67
C ARG A 133 -14.79 3.94 -15.79
N ILE A 134 -14.75 2.91 -14.95
CA ILE A 134 -13.72 1.88 -14.95
C ILE A 134 -14.32 0.53 -14.58
N THR A 135 -13.81 -0.56 -15.15
CA THR A 135 -14.26 -1.91 -14.77
C THR A 135 -13.66 -2.31 -13.42
N LEU A 136 -14.39 -3.10 -12.64
CA LEU A 136 -13.91 -3.58 -11.32
C LEU A 136 -12.59 -4.36 -11.44
N LYS A 137 -12.44 -5.16 -12.50
CA LYS A 137 -11.19 -5.88 -12.77
C LYS A 137 -10.01 -4.92 -12.93
N ARG A 138 -10.18 -3.88 -13.76
CA ARG A 138 -9.12 -2.90 -14.00
C ARG A 138 -8.82 -2.07 -12.75
N LEU A 139 -9.83 -1.71 -11.97
CA LEU A 139 -9.65 -1.02 -10.70
C LEU A 139 -8.85 -1.87 -9.70
N ALA A 140 -9.19 -3.15 -9.55
CA ALA A 140 -8.45 -4.06 -8.67
C ALA A 140 -6.97 -4.19 -9.06
N ASP A 141 -6.67 -4.24 -10.36
CA ASP A 141 -5.30 -4.25 -10.86
C ASP A 141 -4.52 -2.96 -10.50
N LEU A 142 -5.16 -1.79 -10.62
CA LEU A 142 -4.54 -0.50 -10.29
C LEU A 142 -4.37 -0.27 -8.78
N LEU A 143 -5.29 -0.80 -7.98
CA LEU A 143 -5.22 -0.70 -6.51
C LEU A 143 -4.33 -1.77 -5.87
N CYS A 144 -3.69 -2.62 -6.68
CA CYS A 144 -2.93 -3.77 -6.21
C CYS A 144 -3.76 -4.70 -5.29
N LEU A 145 -5.07 -4.76 -5.53
CA LEU A 145 -6.04 -5.63 -4.85
C LEU A 145 -6.33 -6.90 -5.66
N SER A 146 -5.67 -7.09 -6.80
CA SER A 146 -5.90 -8.24 -7.66
C SER A 146 -5.68 -9.54 -6.86
N LEU A 147 -6.57 -10.50 -7.13
CA LEU A 147 -6.87 -11.72 -6.36
C LEU A 147 -5.69 -12.64 -5.98
N GLN A 148 -4.46 -12.30 -6.36
CA GLN A 148 -3.26 -13.10 -6.12
C GLN A 148 -2.61 -12.75 -4.77
N GLY A 149 -2.66 -11.48 -4.32
CA GLY A 149 -2.14 -11.06 -3.02
C GLY A 149 -2.95 -11.56 -1.82
N GLY A 150 -4.18 -12.04 -2.05
CA GLY A 150 -5.05 -12.65 -1.03
C GLY A 150 -5.08 -14.17 -1.05
N ARG A 151 -4.46 -14.84 -2.04
CA ARG A 151 -4.44 -16.32 -2.11
C ARG A 151 -3.19 -16.91 -1.46
N GLU A 152 -2.07 -16.21 -1.46
CA GLU A 152 -0.80 -16.76 -0.96
C GLU A 152 -0.55 -16.43 0.52
N ALA A 153 -1.16 -15.38 1.08
CA ALA A 153 -1.00 -15.01 2.49
C ALA A 153 -1.80 -15.90 3.48
N TYR A 154 -2.76 -16.70 3.01
CA TYR A 154 -3.58 -17.60 3.84
C TYR A 154 -3.32 -19.09 3.60
N LEU A 155 -2.33 -19.45 2.78
CA LEU A 155 -1.92 -20.85 2.55
C LEU A 155 -0.64 -21.23 3.32
N GLY A 156 -0.20 -20.41 4.28
CA GLY A 156 1.02 -20.62 5.07
C GLY A 156 0.81 -21.08 6.52
N HIS A 157 -0.42 -21.19 7.02
CA HIS A 157 -0.69 -21.71 8.36
C HIS A 157 -2.02 -22.46 8.40
N GLY A 158 -1.94 -23.79 8.46
CA GLY A 158 -3.07 -24.65 8.76
C GLY A 158 -3.21 -25.80 7.77
N GLU A 159 -2.60 -26.94 8.09
CA GLU A 159 -3.11 -28.24 7.66
C GLU A 159 -4.61 -28.31 7.98
N LEU A 160 -5.45 -28.17 6.95
CA LEU A 160 -6.79 -28.73 6.98
C LEU A 160 -6.81 -29.92 6.05
N LYS A 161 -6.57 -31.07 6.67
CA LYS A 161 -6.90 -32.40 6.16
C LYS A 161 -8.33 -32.36 5.62
N GLY A 162 -8.48 -32.30 4.30
CA GLY A 162 -9.77 -32.39 3.65
C GLY A 162 -10.40 -33.77 3.94
N PRO A 163 -11.72 -33.84 4.19
CA PRO A 163 -12.40 -35.12 4.21
C PRO A 163 -12.38 -35.71 2.79
N ASP A 164 -11.92 -36.95 2.70
CA ASP A 164 -12.12 -37.87 1.57
C ASP A 164 -13.51 -37.67 0.95
N CYS A 165 -13.55 -37.18 -0.28
CA CYS A 165 -14.70 -37.39 -1.16
C CYS A 165 -14.34 -38.59 -2.02
N GLU A 166 -14.60 -39.78 -1.48
CA GLU A 166 -14.59 -41.03 -2.22
C GLU A 166 -15.48 -40.92 -3.47
N ASP A 167 -14.94 -41.49 -4.54
CA ASP A 167 -15.50 -41.67 -5.86
C ASP A 167 -16.99 -42.03 -5.87
N ARG A 168 -17.73 -41.40 -6.79
CA ARG A 168 -18.87 -42.09 -7.41
C ARG A 168 -18.84 -41.91 -8.92
N GLN A 169 -18.46 -43.01 -9.58
CA GLN A 169 -18.63 -43.30 -10.99
C GLN A 169 -19.90 -42.66 -11.58
N THR A 170 -19.73 -42.00 -12.72
CA THR A 170 -20.78 -41.92 -13.75
C THR A 170 -20.67 -43.17 -14.63
N ASP A 171 -21.59 -44.12 -14.47
CA ASP A 171 -21.81 -45.20 -15.43
C ASP A 171 -23.30 -45.56 -15.48
N GLY A 172 -23.85 -45.67 -16.71
CA GLY A 172 -24.98 -46.57 -16.99
C GLY A 172 -26.40 -45.99 -17.03
N ASP A 173 -26.87 -45.71 -18.25
CA ASP A 173 -28.18 -46.07 -18.84
C ASP A 173 -29.35 -46.53 -17.93
N ARG A 174 -30.53 -45.87 -18.06
CA ARG A 174 -31.85 -46.55 -18.17
C ARG A 174 -33.04 -45.63 -18.55
N VAL A 175 -33.46 -45.82 -19.79
CA VAL A 175 -34.78 -45.83 -20.46
C VAL A 175 -36.10 -45.81 -19.62
N LEU A 176 -37.01 -44.88 -20.02
CA LEU A 176 -38.51 -44.82 -20.08
C LEU A 176 -39.41 -44.93 -18.81
N PRO A 177 -40.62 -44.30 -18.80
CA PRO A 177 -41.78 -44.76 -19.58
C PRO A 177 -42.64 -43.70 -20.31
N ASP A 178 -43.61 -44.26 -21.04
CA ASP A 178 -44.40 -43.81 -22.19
C ASP A 178 -45.68 -42.98 -21.85
N SER A 179 -46.03 -42.07 -22.79
CA SER A 179 -47.39 -41.67 -23.26
C SER A 179 -48.40 -40.97 -22.31
N PRO A 180 -49.36 -40.10 -22.79
CA PRO A 180 -50.13 -40.26 -24.03
C PRO A 180 -50.37 -39.02 -24.94
N GLY A 181 -50.49 -39.32 -26.24
CA GLY A 181 -51.45 -38.82 -27.24
C GLY A 181 -51.90 -37.35 -27.31
N GLN A 182 -51.69 -36.71 -28.47
CA GLN A 182 -52.76 -36.09 -29.25
C GLN A 182 -52.35 -35.94 -30.73
N GLN A 183 -53.32 -36.20 -31.60
CA GLN A 183 -53.19 -36.43 -33.04
C GLN A 183 -53.10 -35.14 -33.91
N ARG A 184 -52.61 -35.37 -35.14
CA ARG A 184 -53.14 -34.93 -36.47
C ARG A 184 -52.69 -33.62 -37.14
N GLY A 185 -52.37 -33.80 -38.44
CA GLY A 185 -52.59 -32.87 -39.55
C GLY A 185 -51.28 -32.36 -40.16
N ALA A 186 -50.97 -32.51 -41.45
CA ALA A 186 -51.68 -33.02 -42.62
C ALA A 186 -50.64 -33.52 -43.64
#